data_AF-A0A9X2IAF6-F1
#
_entry.id   AF-A0A9X2IAF6-F1
#
_cell.length_a   1.000
_cell.length_b   1.000
_cell.length_c   1.000
_cell.angle_alpha   90.00
_cell.angle_beta   90.00
_cell.angle_gamma   90.00
#
_symmetry.space_group_name_H-M   'P 1'
#
loop_
_entity.id
_entity.type
_entity.pdbx_description
1 polymer ?
#
loop_
_entity_poly.entity_id
_entity_poly.type
_entity_poly.pdbx_seq_one_letter_code
_entity_poly.pdbx_strand_id
1 'polypeptide(L)'
;MPKSLSVRIGEALNVSGAFDNCFFHTYATYLLANKLPLPQDLFTFKSIMGAESPASKLQKRFPDQESLSLFAEYTQLHCPDEAPLSPNFIVEKTLVLGFLMREWFATQMAKSAAIANRIQADSLNKFKIYRTSRWEGLDASTLVSSDTAAVLYTANKAFLDYFTVHPKDGILTVEEARFKKYFTDVAEDEDKALEAYWKEEGYQNYCRLIANPSTKLAYNDITPVIERLNQPLTIYNANHRQGVIHTNEGSEDLPRMEVKLNAMAGHYYLLKTDKTTPLLQEYARSLEQYMIDRAVVLRVIGDKDLAAEEQSSLLVGAICPNGHLSKPSFDLLLDKVDHLKEVVDEHHQARLLIEQQRQLIEQERQRQLLEQEQQRKLLEQEQQRKLLEQEQQRKLLEQEQQRQLDKQTIKQPKVSAAEENFNEHLRLLNVKITNLQTRKNIAERNHDTKASERLELARKAAFALHRDLKREGEIYFNQPTPANYRAFKIRCEGLIQTARGVLDEHRGWSEFLINLGLGLATAGIGLVIKGIINLANDRAFFFVHKTDSSKQIDEIEKDINNASPSA
;
A
#
# COMPACT_ATOMS: atom_id res chain seq x y z
N MET A 1 -2.14 28.29 29.72
CA MET A 1 -3.36 28.29 30.55
C MET A 1 -4.55 28.14 29.61
N PRO A 2 -5.55 27.31 29.94
CA PRO A 2 -6.77 27.21 29.13
C PRO A 2 -7.45 28.57 29.03
N LYS A 3 -7.90 28.96 27.83
CA LYS A 3 -8.63 30.22 27.61
C LYS A 3 -9.89 30.24 28.47
N SER A 4 -10.24 31.41 29.01
CA SER A 4 -11.50 31.57 29.75
C SER A 4 -12.70 31.31 28.84
N LEU A 5 -13.82 30.86 29.42
CA LEU A 5 -15.04 30.55 28.67
C LEU A 5 -15.51 31.73 27.81
N SER A 6 -15.47 32.96 28.36
CA SER A 6 -15.86 34.15 27.61
C SER A 6 -15.01 34.38 26.36
N VAL A 7 -13.71 34.06 26.40
CA VAL A 7 -12.82 34.17 25.24
C VAL A 7 -13.15 33.07 24.23
N ARG A 8 -13.34 31.82 24.70
CA ARG A 8 -13.71 30.68 23.83
C ARG A 8 -15.04 30.92 23.10
N ILE A 9 -16.04 31.49 23.76
CA ILE A 9 -17.33 31.88 23.18
C ILE A 9 -17.16 32.99 22.12
N GLY A 10 -16.26 33.95 22.38
CA GLY A 10 -15.93 35.03 21.44
C GLY A 10 -15.23 34.53 20.17
N GLU A 11 -14.40 33.50 20.29
CA GLU A 11 -13.63 32.91 19.19
C GLU A 11 -14.29 31.67 18.54
N ALA A 12 -15.53 31.37 18.92
CA ALA A 12 -16.28 30.23 18.42
C ALA A 12 -16.36 30.28 16.88
N LEU A 13 -16.17 29.12 16.25
CA LEU A 13 -16.16 28.97 14.80
C LEU A 13 -17.54 29.27 14.22
N ASN A 14 -17.59 30.15 13.23
CA ASN A 14 -18.77 30.33 12.39
C ASN A 14 -18.92 29.13 11.44
N VAL A 15 -20.03 28.40 11.54
CA VAL A 15 -20.30 27.22 10.71
C VAL A 15 -21.26 27.61 9.58
N SER A 16 -21.15 26.99 8.40
CA SER A 16 -22.03 27.30 7.27
C SER A 16 -23.51 27.10 7.63
N GLY A 17 -24.35 28.08 7.28
CA GLY A 17 -25.81 28.00 7.41
C GLY A 17 -26.52 27.49 6.16
N ALA A 18 -25.79 26.99 5.14
CA ALA A 18 -26.39 26.52 3.90
C ALA A 18 -27.47 25.45 4.16
N PHE A 19 -28.57 25.51 3.41
CA PHE A 19 -29.72 24.59 3.50
C PHE A 19 -30.41 24.54 4.89
N ASP A 20 -30.20 25.55 5.73
CA ASP A 20 -30.59 25.57 7.15
C ASP A 20 -30.05 24.38 7.95
N ASN A 21 -28.95 23.77 7.49
CA ASN A 21 -28.28 22.62 8.13
C ASN A 21 -27.25 23.04 9.19
N CYS A 22 -27.29 24.26 9.70
CA CYS A 22 -26.24 24.82 10.55
C CYS A 22 -25.88 23.92 11.75
N PHE A 23 -26.87 23.38 12.45
CA PHE A 23 -26.62 22.42 13.53
C PHE A 23 -25.94 21.13 13.02
N PHE A 24 -26.45 20.54 11.94
CA PHE A 24 -25.89 19.29 11.40
C PHE A 24 -24.48 19.48 10.85
N HIS A 25 -24.18 20.62 10.22
CA HIS A 25 -22.82 21.00 9.86
C HIS A 25 -21.95 21.13 11.11
N THR A 26 -22.47 21.74 12.18
CA THR A 26 -21.75 21.90 13.45
C THR A 26 -21.43 20.54 14.08
N TYR A 27 -22.40 19.62 14.10
CA TYR A 27 -22.22 18.27 14.61
C TYR A 27 -21.25 17.44 13.76
N ALA A 28 -21.40 17.47 12.43
CA ALA A 28 -20.46 16.83 11.51
C ALA A 28 -19.02 17.34 11.70
N THR A 29 -18.86 18.67 11.78
CA THR A 29 -17.54 19.30 12.00
C THR A 29 -16.95 18.86 13.34
N TYR A 30 -17.77 18.80 14.40
CA TYR A 30 -17.36 18.32 15.72
C TYR A 30 -16.87 16.87 15.68
N LEU A 31 -17.59 15.96 15.01
CA LEU A 31 -17.20 14.55 14.87
C LEU A 31 -15.87 14.42 14.12
N LEU A 32 -15.76 15.07 12.96
CA LEU A 32 -14.55 15.05 12.13
C LEU A 32 -13.33 15.62 12.87
N ALA A 33 -13.48 16.77 13.54
CA ALA A 33 -12.38 17.42 14.26
C ALA A 33 -11.91 16.63 15.48
N ASN A 34 -12.78 15.84 16.09
CA ASN A 34 -12.41 14.96 17.20
C ASN A 34 -11.97 13.56 16.75
N LYS A 35 -12.05 13.25 15.45
CA LYS A 35 -11.85 11.91 14.87
C LYS A 35 -12.78 10.86 15.48
N LEU A 36 -14.02 11.26 15.75
CA LEU A 36 -15.06 10.36 16.24
C LEU A 36 -15.70 9.62 15.06
N PRO A 37 -16.14 8.36 15.27
CA PRO A 37 -16.84 7.62 14.23
C PRO A 37 -18.16 8.31 13.87
N LEU A 38 -18.49 8.31 12.58
CA LEU A 38 -19.83 8.65 12.13
C LEU A 38 -20.81 7.53 12.53
N PRO A 39 -22.13 7.80 12.62
CA PRO A 39 -23.11 6.74 12.84
C PRO A 39 -22.98 5.62 11.81
N GLN A 40 -22.98 4.36 12.26
CA GLN A 40 -22.64 3.20 11.43
C GLN A 40 -23.56 3.04 10.19
N ASP A 41 -24.84 3.38 10.32
CA ASP A 41 -25.82 3.28 9.24
C ASP A 41 -26.04 4.61 8.50
N LEU A 42 -25.21 5.64 8.71
CA LEU A 42 -25.41 6.98 8.11
C LEU A 42 -25.48 6.93 6.57
N PHE A 43 -24.74 6.05 5.94
CA PHE A 43 -24.69 5.91 4.48
C PHE A 43 -25.66 4.86 3.93
N THR A 44 -26.39 4.15 4.79
CA THR A 44 -27.26 3.03 4.38
C THR A 44 -28.67 3.06 5.00
N PHE A 45 -28.98 4.03 5.85
CA PHE A 45 -30.30 4.13 6.47
C PHE A 45 -31.38 4.45 5.42
N LYS A 46 -32.57 3.88 5.61
CA LYS A 46 -33.76 4.25 4.84
C LYS A 46 -34.39 5.50 5.45
N SER A 47 -34.41 6.58 4.69
CA SER A 47 -34.98 7.86 5.12
C SER A 47 -36.48 7.78 5.36
N ILE A 48 -36.95 8.52 6.38
CA ILE A 48 -38.37 8.80 6.61
C ILE A 48 -39.04 9.53 5.43
N MET A 49 -38.26 10.21 4.58
CA MET A 49 -38.72 10.93 3.39
C MET A 49 -38.82 10.03 2.14
N GLY A 50 -38.42 8.75 2.23
CA GLY A 50 -38.47 7.80 1.12
C GLY A 50 -37.21 7.76 0.25
N ALA A 51 -37.22 6.93 -0.79
CA ALA A 51 -36.04 6.56 -1.58
C ALA A 51 -35.51 7.66 -2.53
N GLU A 52 -36.32 8.68 -2.79
CA GLU A 52 -35.96 9.83 -3.63
C GLU A 52 -35.61 11.07 -2.79
N SER A 53 -35.43 10.88 -1.48
CA SER A 53 -35.01 11.94 -0.58
C SER A 53 -33.60 12.45 -0.88
N PRO A 54 -33.26 13.69 -0.48
CA PRO A 54 -31.91 14.22 -0.58
C PRO A 54 -30.84 13.29 -0.02
N ALA A 55 -31.03 12.74 1.19
CA ALA A 55 -30.08 11.79 1.77
C ALA A 55 -29.97 10.50 0.93
N SER A 56 -31.09 9.95 0.46
CA SER A 56 -31.08 8.73 -0.37
C SER A 56 -30.34 8.97 -1.71
N LYS A 57 -30.50 10.15 -2.32
CA LYS A 57 -29.77 10.54 -3.53
C LYS A 57 -28.26 10.70 -3.27
N LEU A 58 -27.88 11.20 -2.11
CA LEU A 58 -26.48 11.30 -1.70
C LEU A 58 -25.88 9.94 -1.36
N GLN A 59 -26.60 9.03 -0.70
CA GLN A 59 -26.12 7.67 -0.41
C GLN A 59 -25.80 6.87 -1.68
N LYS A 60 -26.52 7.11 -2.79
CA LYS A 60 -26.19 6.53 -4.10
C LYS A 60 -24.82 6.99 -4.62
N ARG A 61 -24.39 8.21 -4.28
CA ARG A 61 -23.11 8.82 -4.70
C ARG A 61 -21.99 8.55 -3.68
N PHE A 62 -22.36 8.49 -2.41
CA PHE A 62 -21.49 8.27 -1.26
C PHE A 62 -21.95 7.02 -0.50
N PRO A 63 -21.58 5.80 -0.94
CA PRO A 63 -22.03 4.56 -0.32
C PRO A 63 -21.44 4.30 1.07
N ASP A 64 -20.34 4.96 1.41
CA ASP A 64 -19.61 4.80 2.67
C ASP A 64 -18.80 6.06 3.03
N GLN A 65 -18.13 6.05 4.19
CA GLN A 65 -17.32 7.18 4.63
C GLN A 65 -16.07 7.40 3.75
N GLU A 66 -15.52 6.35 3.13
CA GLU A 66 -14.32 6.46 2.30
C GLU A 66 -14.63 7.25 1.03
N SER A 67 -15.81 7.10 0.45
CA SER A 67 -16.26 7.83 -0.74
C SER A 67 -16.26 9.37 -0.59
N LEU A 68 -16.15 9.91 0.63
CA LEU A 68 -15.92 11.35 0.87
C LEU A 68 -14.49 11.80 0.49
N SER A 69 -13.58 10.89 0.13
CA SER A 69 -12.28 11.18 -0.47
C SER A 69 -12.38 11.77 -1.87
N LEU A 70 -13.57 11.66 -2.51
CA LEU A 70 -13.85 12.17 -3.86
C LEU A 70 -13.30 13.58 -4.11
N PHE A 71 -13.49 14.51 -3.16
CA PHE A 71 -13.04 15.89 -3.30
C PHE A 71 -11.51 16.00 -3.37
N ALA A 72 -10.80 15.22 -2.55
CA ALA A 72 -9.34 15.20 -2.53
C ALA A 72 -8.78 14.53 -3.78
N GLU A 73 -9.37 13.41 -4.20
CA GLU A 73 -8.98 12.70 -5.42
C GLU A 73 -9.16 13.59 -6.65
N TYR A 74 -10.32 14.23 -6.79
CA TYR A 74 -10.59 15.15 -7.89
C TYR A 74 -9.56 16.29 -7.96
N THR A 75 -9.32 16.99 -6.84
CA THR A 75 -8.37 18.11 -6.82
C THR A 75 -6.94 17.65 -7.12
N GLN A 76 -6.53 16.48 -6.64
CA GLN A 76 -5.21 15.93 -6.97
C GLN A 76 -5.05 15.65 -8.47
N LEU A 77 -6.13 15.30 -9.17
CA LEU A 77 -6.12 15.06 -10.62
C LEU A 77 -6.16 16.35 -11.44
N HIS A 78 -6.96 17.33 -11.02
CA HIS A 78 -7.16 18.57 -11.77
C HIS A 78 -6.06 19.62 -11.53
N CYS A 79 -5.52 19.69 -10.31
CA CYS A 79 -4.54 20.69 -9.91
C CYS A 79 -3.35 20.02 -9.18
N PRO A 80 -2.59 19.12 -9.84
CA PRO A 80 -1.55 18.32 -9.17
C PRO A 80 -0.40 19.16 -8.58
N ASP A 81 -0.15 20.34 -9.14
CA ASP A 81 0.96 21.22 -8.75
C ASP A 81 0.56 22.26 -7.69
N GLU A 82 -0.73 22.36 -7.35
CA GLU A 82 -1.24 23.34 -6.39
C GLU A 82 -1.75 22.66 -5.11
N ALA A 83 -1.20 23.07 -3.97
CA ALA A 83 -1.71 22.59 -2.70
C ALA A 83 -3.12 23.17 -2.44
N PRO A 84 -4.13 22.34 -2.13
CA PRO A 84 -5.47 22.83 -1.86
C PRO A 84 -5.47 23.74 -0.63
N LEU A 85 -6.33 24.77 -0.66
CA LEU A 85 -6.54 25.68 0.48
C LEU A 85 -6.95 24.90 1.76
N SER A 86 -7.74 23.83 1.59
CA SER A 86 -8.19 22.92 2.63
C SER A 86 -7.85 21.47 2.25
N PRO A 87 -6.71 20.92 2.70
CA PRO A 87 -6.31 19.56 2.36
C PRO A 87 -7.27 18.48 2.86
N ASN A 88 -8.09 18.77 3.88
CA ASN A 88 -9.08 17.82 4.40
C ASN A 88 -10.45 17.96 3.74
N PHE A 89 -10.69 18.99 2.91
CA PHE A 89 -11.97 19.28 2.25
C PHE A 89 -13.16 19.24 3.23
N ILE A 90 -12.95 19.85 4.41
CA ILE A 90 -13.88 19.71 5.52
C ILE A 90 -15.21 20.43 5.25
N VAL A 91 -15.20 21.55 4.52
CA VAL A 91 -16.43 22.26 4.18
C VAL A 91 -17.29 21.39 3.26
N GLU A 92 -16.72 20.84 2.19
CA GLU A 92 -17.38 19.95 1.24
C GLU A 92 -17.99 18.73 1.96
N LYS A 93 -17.18 18.07 2.79
CA LYS A 93 -17.62 16.92 3.60
C LYS A 93 -18.78 17.29 4.51
N THR A 94 -18.70 18.44 5.20
CA THR A 94 -19.78 18.86 6.12
C THR A 94 -21.06 19.24 5.39
N LEU A 95 -21.00 19.80 4.18
CA LEU A 95 -22.18 20.10 3.37
C LEU A 95 -22.93 18.81 2.99
N VAL A 96 -22.21 17.76 2.57
CA VAL A 96 -22.79 16.43 2.29
C VAL A 96 -23.33 15.78 3.57
N LEU A 97 -22.51 15.72 4.62
CA LEU A 97 -22.89 15.10 5.89
C LEU A 97 -24.09 15.81 6.54
N GLY A 98 -24.26 17.11 6.32
CA GLY A 98 -25.41 17.88 6.81
C GLY A 98 -26.75 17.32 6.35
N PHE A 99 -26.86 16.95 5.07
CA PHE A 99 -28.07 16.32 4.53
C PHE A 99 -28.29 14.91 5.08
N LEU A 100 -27.24 14.09 5.10
CA LEU A 100 -27.32 12.72 5.63
C LEU A 100 -27.74 12.73 7.10
N MET A 101 -27.11 13.57 7.92
CA MET A 101 -27.41 13.68 9.34
C MET A 101 -28.81 14.23 9.60
N ARG A 102 -29.28 15.23 8.83
CA ARG A 102 -30.65 15.74 9.01
C ARG A 102 -31.68 14.63 8.93
N GLU A 103 -31.69 13.91 7.81
CA GLU A 103 -32.67 12.87 7.58
C GLU A 103 -32.44 11.65 8.47
N TRP A 104 -31.18 11.34 8.81
CA TRP A 104 -30.84 10.29 9.75
C TRP A 104 -31.39 10.62 11.15
N PHE A 105 -31.18 11.83 11.66
CA PHE A 105 -31.73 12.28 12.96
C PHE A 105 -33.24 12.13 13.00
N ALA A 106 -33.94 12.67 12.00
CA ALA A 106 -35.40 12.55 11.89
C ALA A 106 -35.86 11.08 11.82
N THR A 107 -35.13 10.23 11.10
CA THR A 107 -35.43 8.80 11.00
C THR A 107 -35.21 8.08 12.33
N GLN A 108 -34.15 8.42 13.08
CA GLN A 108 -33.91 7.86 14.41
C GLN A 108 -34.97 8.30 15.42
N MET A 109 -35.47 9.53 15.31
CA MET A 109 -36.62 9.99 16.09
C MET A 109 -37.85 9.16 15.75
N ALA A 110 -38.26 9.12 14.49
CA ALA A 110 -39.48 8.45 14.07
C ALA A 110 -39.57 6.96 14.42
N LYS A 111 -38.41 6.27 14.53
CA LYS A 111 -38.33 4.86 14.95
C LYS A 111 -38.33 4.66 16.46
N SER A 112 -38.21 5.72 17.26
CA SER A 112 -38.02 5.65 18.71
C SER A 112 -39.29 5.99 19.47
N ALA A 113 -40.01 4.96 19.91
CA ALA A 113 -41.14 5.14 20.83
C ALA A 113 -40.72 5.82 22.14
N ALA A 114 -39.48 5.58 22.61
CA ALA A 114 -38.95 6.22 23.80
C ALA A 114 -38.83 7.75 23.65
N ILE A 115 -38.35 8.22 22.50
CA ILE A 115 -38.31 9.67 22.21
C ILE A 115 -39.73 10.21 22.08
N ALA A 116 -40.60 9.52 21.33
CA ALA A 116 -41.98 9.92 21.12
C ALA A 116 -42.74 10.13 22.44
N ASN A 117 -42.63 9.17 23.36
CA ASN A 117 -43.26 9.22 24.67
C ASN A 117 -42.69 10.34 25.54
N ARG A 118 -41.36 10.53 25.52
CA ARG A 118 -40.69 11.54 26.34
C ARG A 118 -41.11 12.97 25.97
N ILE A 119 -41.24 13.26 24.68
CA ILE A 119 -41.58 14.62 24.23
C ILE A 119 -43.09 14.86 24.15
N GLN A 120 -43.92 13.83 24.37
CA GLN A 120 -45.36 13.90 24.18
C GLN A 120 -45.99 14.98 25.06
N ALA A 121 -45.78 14.93 26.38
CA ALA A 121 -46.45 15.84 27.31
C ALA A 121 -46.16 17.32 27.00
N ASP A 122 -44.90 17.66 26.70
CA ASP A 122 -44.50 19.01 26.28
C ASP A 122 -45.14 19.39 24.93
N SER A 123 -45.20 18.46 23.98
CA SER A 123 -45.81 18.69 22.66
C SER A 123 -47.32 18.96 22.78
N LEU A 124 -48.04 18.18 23.58
CA LEU A 124 -49.47 18.38 23.81
C LEU A 124 -49.76 19.69 24.54
N ASN A 125 -48.91 20.06 25.51
CA ASN A 125 -49.01 21.36 26.17
C ASN A 125 -48.83 22.51 25.17
N LYS A 126 -47.87 22.40 24.24
CA LYS A 126 -47.69 23.38 23.15
C LYS A 126 -48.91 23.44 22.22
N PHE A 127 -49.56 22.32 21.93
CA PHE A 127 -50.82 22.33 21.16
C PHE A 127 -51.94 23.10 21.87
N LYS A 128 -52.06 22.95 23.19
CA LYS A 128 -53.00 23.75 24.00
C LYS A 128 -52.65 25.24 23.98
N ILE A 129 -51.37 25.57 24.13
CA ILE A 129 -50.87 26.96 24.04
C ILE A 129 -51.21 27.56 22.68
N TYR A 130 -50.99 26.81 21.59
CA TYR A 130 -51.34 27.24 20.24
C TYR A 130 -52.82 27.65 20.15
N ARG A 131 -53.73 26.81 20.63
CA ARG A 131 -55.17 27.09 20.64
C ARG A 131 -55.51 28.34 21.45
N THR A 132 -55.01 28.45 22.67
CA THR A 132 -55.25 29.63 23.53
C THR A 132 -54.74 30.91 22.85
N SER A 133 -53.52 30.89 22.31
CA SER A 133 -52.96 32.04 21.60
C SER A 133 -53.77 32.43 20.36
N ARG A 134 -54.29 31.45 19.60
CA ARG A 134 -55.19 31.73 18.46
C ARG A 134 -56.49 32.38 18.91
N TRP A 135 -57.06 31.97 20.05
CA TRP A 135 -58.25 32.62 20.64
C TRP A 135 -57.97 34.03 21.16
N GLU A 136 -56.77 34.29 21.64
CA GLU A 136 -56.30 35.64 22.02
C GLU A 136 -56.02 36.56 20.82
N GLY A 137 -56.23 36.07 19.59
CA GLY A 137 -56.12 36.85 18.37
C GLY A 137 -54.73 36.84 17.72
N LEU A 138 -53.80 36.00 18.19
CA LEU A 138 -52.51 35.82 17.51
C LEU A 138 -52.71 35.08 16.19
N ASP A 139 -52.05 35.57 15.15
CA ASP A 139 -52.12 34.91 13.84
C ASP A 139 -51.32 33.60 13.82
N ALA A 140 -51.81 32.62 13.06
CA ALA A 140 -51.13 31.34 12.87
C ALA A 140 -49.71 31.54 12.35
N SER A 141 -49.47 32.52 11.46
CA SER A 141 -48.15 32.85 10.93
C SER A 141 -47.16 33.31 12.01
N THR A 142 -47.64 34.00 13.05
CA THR A 142 -46.82 34.46 14.18
C THR A 142 -46.42 33.29 15.07
N LEU A 143 -47.31 32.33 15.29
CA LEU A 143 -47.03 31.16 16.11
C LEU A 143 -46.08 30.19 15.42
N VAL A 144 -46.28 29.93 14.12
CA VAL A 144 -45.38 29.05 13.33
C VAL A 144 -44.01 29.67 13.05
N SER A 145 -43.83 30.97 13.31
CA SER A 145 -42.51 31.64 13.29
C SER A 145 -41.87 31.77 14.68
N SER A 146 -42.53 31.28 15.74
CA SER A 146 -41.95 31.26 17.09
C SER A 146 -40.83 30.21 17.19
N ASP A 147 -39.62 30.64 17.54
CA ASP A 147 -38.38 29.84 17.40
C ASP A 147 -38.51 28.42 18.00
N THR A 148 -38.96 28.28 19.25
CA THR A 148 -38.87 26.99 19.97
C THR A 148 -39.97 25.96 19.65
N ALA A 149 -41.05 26.35 18.96
CA ALA A 149 -42.16 25.47 18.63
C ALA A 149 -42.58 25.54 17.15
N ALA A 150 -41.90 26.36 16.33
CA ALA A 150 -42.19 26.58 14.92
C ALA A 150 -42.34 25.27 14.12
N VAL A 151 -41.39 24.34 14.28
CA VAL A 151 -41.40 23.06 13.57
C VAL A 151 -42.58 22.21 14.02
N LEU A 152 -42.83 22.13 15.32
CA LEU A 152 -43.96 21.38 15.88
C LEU A 152 -45.30 21.90 15.37
N TYR A 153 -45.50 23.22 15.36
CA TYR A 153 -46.74 23.83 14.87
C TYR A 153 -46.89 23.71 13.35
N THR A 154 -45.82 23.92 12.59
CA THR A 154 -45.87 23.82 11.13
C THR A 154 -46.21 22.40 10.69
N ALA A 155 -45.60 21.39 11.32
CA ALA A 155 -45.83 19.99 10.98
C ALA A 155 -47.27 19.53 11.25
N ASN A 156 -47.93 20.14 12.23
CA ASN A 156 -49.26 19.74 12.70
C ASN A 156 -50.33 20.81 12.41
N LYS A 157 -50.02 21.79 11.54
CA LYS A 157 -50.84 22.99 11.34
C LYS A 157 -52.29 22.67 11.01
N ALA A 158 -52.55 21.74 10.08
CA ALA A 158 -53.91 21.39 9.68
C ALA A 158 -54.75 20.86 10.85
N PHE A 159 -54.15 20.02 11.72
CA PHE A 159 -54.83 19.53 12.92
C PHE A 159 -55.00 20.65 13.96
N LEU A 160 -54.00 21.49 14.15
CA LEU A 160 -54.05 22.60 15.11
C LEU A 160 -55.09 23.66 14.73
N ASP A 161 -55.22 23.97 13.44
CA ASP A 161 -56.27 24.85 12.93
C ASP A 161 -57.65 24.25 13.18
N TYR A 162 -57.83 22.95 12.94
CA TYR A 162 -59.06 22.23 13.27
C TYR A 162 -59.36 22.26 14.77
N PHE A 163 -58.38 21.91 15.60
CA PHE A 163 -58.49 21.89 17.07
C PHE A 163 -58.86 23.26 17.63
N THR A 164 -58.35 24.34 17.03
CA THR A 164 -58.63 25.72 17.46
C THR A 164 -60.11 26.08 17.33
N VAL A 165 -60.78 25.59 16.28
CA VAL A 165 -62.20 25.88 16.01
C VAL A 165 -63.13 24.76 16.45
N HIS A 166 -62.60 23.68 17.06
CA HIS A 166 -63.39 22.55 17.53
C HIS A 166 -63.98 22.80 18.94
N PRO A 167 -65.24 22.40 19.21
CA PRO A 167 -66.22 21.89 18.24
C PRO A 167 -66.69 23.02 17.30
N LYS A 168 -66.73 22.72 16.00
CA LYS A 168 -67.06 23.70 14.95
C LYS A 168 -68.53 23.57 14.56
N ASP A 169 -69.29 24.65 14.67
CA ASP A 169 -70.65 24.73 14.14
C ASP A 169 -70.58 24.90 12.60
N GLY A 170 -71.11 23.92 11.84
CA GLY A 170 -71.23 24.00 10.37
C GLY A 170 -70.61 22.83 9.59
N ILE A 171 -70.48 23.00 8.26
CA ILE A 171 -69.94 21.96 7.36
C ILE A 171 -68.42 21.96 7.46
N LEU A 172 -67.85 20.82 7.87
CA LEU A 172 -66.41 20.57 7.84
C LEU A 172 -65.93 20.40 6.39
N THR A 173 -64.73 20.90 6.08
CA THR A 173 -64.06 20.51 4.84
C THR A 173 -63.69 19.02 4.87
N VAL A 174 -63.39 18.43 3.71
CA VAL A 174 -62.92 17.03 3.63
C VAL A 174 -61.68 16.81 4.50
N GLU A 175 -60.78 17.79 4.54
CA GLU A 175 -59.56 17.73 5.35
C GLU A 175 -59.85 17.85 6.85
N GLU A 176 -60.73 18.77 7.27
CA GLU A 176 -61.14 18.90 8.67
C GLU A 176 -61.88 17.66 9.18
N ALA A 177 -62.74 17.07 8.34
CA ALA A 177 -63.55 15.90 8.70
C ALA A 177 -62.69 14.69 9.10
N ARG A 178 -61.48 14.57 8.53
CA ARG A 178 -60.56 13.46 8.84
C ARG A 178 -60.10 13.45 10.30
N PHE A 179 -60.06 14.62 10.95
CA PHE A 179 -59.61 14.77 12.34
C PHE A 179 -60.70 14.47 13.37
N LYS A 180 -61.97 14.42 12.94
CA LYS A 180 -63.10 14.11 13.82
C LYS A 180 -62.96 12.77 14.52
N LYS A 181 -62.27 11.80 13.90
CA LYS A 181 -62.03 10.46 14.48
C LYS A 181 -61.32 10.50 15.84
N TYR A 182 -60.57 11.57 16.14
CA TYR A 182 -59.86 11.72 17.41
C TYR A 182 -60.75 12.26 18.54
N PHE A 183 -61.88 12.90 18.22
CA PHE A 183 -62.81 13.53 19.17
C PHE A 183 -64.10 12.70 19.30
N THR A 184 -63.96 11.39 19.49
CA THR A 184 -65.10 10.43 19.44
C THR A 184 -65.58 9.97 20.82
N ASP A 185 -64.89 10.34 21.91
CA ASP A 185 -65.37 10.05 23.27
C ASP A 185 -66.63 10.87 23.56
N VAL A 186 -67.58 10.28 24.32
CA VAL A 186 -68.85 10.93 24.69
C VAL A 186 -68.61 12.22 25.48
N ALA A 187 -67.45 12.32 26.14
CA ALA A 187 -67.00 13.50 26.87
C ALA A 187 -66.16 14.48 26.02
N GLU A 188 -65.86 14.17 24.76
CA GLU A 188 -64.94 14.94 23.89
C GLU A 188 -63.63 15.33 24.62
N ASP A 189 -63.06 14.38 25.36
CA ASP A 189 -61.86 14.61 26.18
C ASP A 189 -60.68 15.05 25.28
N GLU A 190 -60.34 16.33 25.37
CA GLU A 190 -59.32 16.97 24.55
C GLU A 190 -57.95 16.32 24.75
N ASP A 191 -57.60 15.93 25.97
CA ASP A 191 -56.30 15.32 26.25
C ASP A 191 -56.17 13.96 25.56
N LYS A 192 -57.22 13.14 25.61
CA LYS A 192 -57.24 11.87 24.88
C LYS A 192 -57.20 12.08 23.37
N ALA A 193 -57.91 13.08 22.85
CA ALA A 193 -57.93 13.39 21.43
C ALA A 193 -56.53 13.83 20.93
N LEU A 194 -55.87 14.72 21.68
CA LEU A 194 -54.51 15.17 21.40
C LEU A 194 -53.50 14.02 21.49
N GLU A 195 -53.62 13.15 22.49
CA GLU A 195 -52.80 11.94 22.60
C GLU A 195 -52.98 10.98 21.44
N ALA A 196 -54.23 10.71 21.05
CA ALA A 196 -54.56 9.82 19.96
C ALA A 196 -54.01 10.35 18.63
N TYR A 197 -54.21 11.64 18.35
CA TYR A 197 -53.63 12.31 17.19
C TYR A 197 -52.10 12.22 17.17
N TRP A 198 -51.45 12.52 18.30
CA TRP A 198 -49.99 12.50 18.39
C TRP A 198 -49.42 11.12 18.08
N LYS A 199 -50.01 10.07 18.65
CA LYS A 199 -49.60 8.67 18.45
C LYS A 199 -49.87 8.19 17.02
N GLU A 200 -50.99 8.58 16.42
CA GLU A 200 -51.39 8.07 15.09
C GLU A 200 -50.66 8.78 13.95
N GLU A 201 -50.59 10.12 13.95
CA GLU A 201 -49.99 10.87 12.84
C GLU A 201 -49.11 12.05 13.26
N GLY A 202 -49.41 12.72 14.38
CA GLY A 202 -48.76 13.99 14.74
C GLY A 202 -47.25 13.88 14.96
N TYR A 203 -46.79 12.84 15.65
CA TYR A 203 -45.36 12.62 15.86
C TYR A 203 -44.61 12.33 14.55
N GLN A 204 -45.20 11.55 13.65
CA GLN A 204 -44.58 11.22 12.36
C GLN A 204 -44.52 12.45 11.46
N ASN A 205 -45.55 13.30 11.46
CA ASN A 205 -45.54 14.56 10.72
C ASN A 205 -44.42 15.49 11.22
N TYR A 206 -44.25 15.60 12.54
CA TYR A 206 -43.16 16.36 13.14
C TYR A 206 -41.78 15.84 12.72
N CYS A 207 -41.54 14.53 12.78
CA CYS A 207 -40.28 13.94 12.34
C CYS A 207 -40.02 14.16 10.84
N ARG A 208 -41.03 14.04 9.99
CA ARG A 208 -40.89 14.30 8.54
C ARG A 208 -40.52 15.74 8.24
N LEU A 209 -41.08 16.70 8.98
CA LEU A 209 -40.73 18.11 8.78
C LEU A 209 -39.28 18.41 9.19
N ILE A 210 -38.78 17.81 10.28
CA ILE A 210 -37.36 17.93 10.68
C ILE A 210 -36.44 17.45 9.54
N ALA A 211 -36.82 16.37 8.85
CA ALA A 211 -36.06 15.78 7.76
C ALA A 211 -35.97 16.70 6.52
N ASN A 212 -36.88 17.66 6.36
CA ASN A 212 -36.93 18.52 5.20
C ASN A 212 -35.77 19.54 5.20
N PRO A 213 -34.96 19.61 4.13
CA PRO A 213 -34.03 20.71 3.95
C PRO A 213 -34.74 22.07 4.02
N SER A 214 -34.01 23.13 4.36
CA SER A 214 -34.57 24.48 4.53
C SER A 214 -35.58 24.65 5.67
N THR A 215 -35.75 23.63 6.53
CA THR A 215 -36.45 23.77 7.80
C THR A 215 -35.44 24.15 8.87
N LYS A 216 -35.56 25.38 9.41
CA LYS A 216 -34.80 25.81 10.58
C LYS A 216 -35.25 25.03 11.81
N LEU A 217 -34.28 24.55 12.58
CA LEU A 217 -34.51 23.74 13.77
C LEU A 217 -34.09 24.51 15.01
N ALA A 218 -34.95 24.49 16.02
CA ALA A 218 -34.60 24.89 17.37
C ALA A 218 -33.78 23.78 18.04
N TYR A 219 -33.10 24.13 19.15
CA TYR A 219 -32.33 23.15 19.90
C TYR A 219 -33.21 22.00 20.45
N ASN A 220 -34.48 22.27 20.77
CA ASN A 220 -35.40 21.24 21.24
C ASN A 220 -35.76 20.19 20.17
N ASP A 221 -35.58 20.50 18.88
CA ASP A 221 -35.87 19.55 17.80
C ASP A 221 -34.76 18.49 17.64
N ILE A 222 -33.56 18.81 18.09
CA ILE A 222 -32.34 18.01 17.87
C ILE A 222 -31.81 17.32 19.14
N THR A 223 -32.01 17.93 20.32
CA THR A 223 -31.53 17.39 21.60
C THR A 223 -32.06 16.00 21.89
N PRO A 224 -33.29 15.60 21.47
CA PRO A 224 -33.75 14.28 21.79
C PRO A 224 -32.88 13.15 21.22
N VAL A 225 -32.31 13.36 20.03
CA VAL A 225 -31.40 12.40 19.40
C VAL A 225 -30.01 12.48 19.99
N ILE A 226 -29.51 13.69 20.30
CA ILE A 226 -28.19 13.88 20.94
C ILE A 226 -28.13 13.15 22.29
N GLU A 227 -29.19 13.27 23.09
CA GLU A 227 -29.31 12.56 24.36
C GLU A 227 -29.36 11.04 24.16
N ARG A 228 -30.09 10.55 23.15
CA ARG A 228 -30.11 9.12 22.80
C ARG A 228 -28.74 8.61 22.36
N LEU A 229 -27.95 9.44 21.69
CA LEU A 229 -26.57 9.13 21.31
C LEU A 229 -25.58 9.20 22.47
N ASN A 230 -26.06 9.58 23.66
CA ASN A 230 -25.23 9.81 24.84
C ASN A 230 -24.10 10.81 24.57
N GLN A 231 -24.30 11.77 23.67
CA GLN A 231 -23.31 12.78 23.30
C GLN A 231 -23.38 13.95 24.29
N PRO A 232 -22.31 14.25 25.06
CA PRO A 232 -22.28 15.42 25.93
C PRO A 232 -22.38 16.69 25.11
N LEU A 233 -23.31 17.58 25.47
CA LEU A 233 -23.60 18.82 24.74
C LEU A 233 -23.85 19.97 25.72
N THR A 234 -23.27 21.13 25.45
CA THR A 234 -23.63 22.38 26.13
C THR A 234 -23.88 23.47 25.10
N ILE A 235 -25.06 24.10 25.18
CA ILE A 235 -25.49 25.18 24.30
C ILE A 235 -25.50 26.49 25.09
N TYR A 236 -24.62 27.41 24.70
CA TYR A 236 -24.52 28.76 25.27
C TYR A 236 -25.36 29.76 24.46
N ASN A 237 -25.91 30.75 25.14
CA ASN A 237 -26.61 31.86 24.50
C ASN A 237 -25.61 32.85 23.88
N ALA A 238 -25.74 33.14 22.59
CA ALA A 238 -24.88 34.12 21.91
C ALA A 238 -25.02 35.54 22.47
N ASN A 239 -26.21 35.91 22.95
CA ASN A 239 -26.52 37.24 23.45
C ASN A 239 -26.15 37.43 24.93
N HIS A 240 -25.90 36.34 25.66
CA HIS A 240 -25.53 36.37 27.08
C HIS A 240 -24.28 35.52 27.31
N ARG A 241 -23.12 36.18 27.52
CA ARG A 241 -21.77 35.58 27.52
C ARG A 241 -21.55 34.41 28.52
N GLN A 242 -22.50 34.15 29.41
CA GLN A 242 -22.48 33.03 30.36
C GLN A 242 -23.85 32.31 30.50
N GLY A 243 -24.84 32.65 29.67
CA GLY A 243 -26.15 32.00 29.73
C GLY A 243 -26.08 30.61 29.10
N VAL A 244 -26.36 29.57 29.88
CA VAL A 244 -26.54 28.21 29.35
C VAL A 244 -28.00 28.05 28.97
N ILE A 245 -28.26 27.67 27.71
CA ILE A 245 -29.60 27.36 27.20
C ILE A 245 -29.94 25.90 27.51
N HIS A 246 -29.00 24.99 27.29
CA HIS A 246 -29.19 23.56 27.47
C HIS A 246 -27.86 22.89 27.81
N THR A 247 -27.91 21.87 28.65
CA THR A 247 -26.78 20.98 28.93
C THR A 247 -27.27 19.53 29.00
N ASN A 248 -26.49 18.64 28.39
CA ASN A 248 -26.61 17.19 28.49
C ASN A 248 -25.25 16.65 28.90
N GLU A 249 -25.21 15.82 29.95
CA GLU A 249 -23.95 15.27 30.46
C GLU A 249 -23.39 14.17 29.56
N GLY A 250 -24.23 13.34 28.94
CA GLY A 250 -23.81 12.30 28.02
C GLY A 250 -22.81 11.30 28.63
N SER A 251 -22.02 10.65 27.76
CA SER A 251 -20.92 9.75 28.13
C SER A 251 -19.65 10.52 28.48
N GLU A 252 -18.99 10.17 29.59
CA GLU A 252 -17.67 10.72 29.95
C GLU A 252 -16.56 10.32 28.96
N ASP A 253 -16.76 9.23 28.20
CA ASP A 253 -15.81 8.75 27.19
C ASP A 253 -15.77 9.62 25.92
N LEU A 254 -16.75 10.52 25.74
CA LEU A 254 -16.86 11.38 24.57
C LEU A 254 -16.44 12.82 24.91
N PRO A 255 -15.66 13.49 24.04
CA PRO A 255 -15.31 14.89 24.27
C PRO A 255 -16.58 15.75 24.26
N ARG A 256 -16.72 16.71 25.17
CA ARG A 256 -17.92 17.55 25.19
C ARG A 256 -18.06 18.41 23.93
N MET A 257 -19.24 18.38 23.32
CA MET A 257 -19.60 19.31 22.26
C MET A 257 -20.09 20.61 22.90
N GLU A 258 -19.37 21.70 22.66
CA GLU A 258 -19.74 23.02 23.17
C GLU A 258 -20.10 23.94 22.01
N VAL A 259 -21.29 24.53 22.03
CA VAL A 259 -21.77 25.41 20.95
C VAL A 259 -22.36 26.70 21.51
N LYS A 260 -22.25 27.77 20.75
CA LYS A 260 -22.96 29.04 20.98
C LYS A 260 -24.09 29.15 19.98
N LEU A 261 -25.30 29.45 20.43
CA LEU A 261 -26.50 29.59 19.60
C LEU A 261 -26.98 31.05 19.59
N ASN A 262 -27.08 31.63 18.40
CA ASN A 262 -27.89 32.83 18.17
C ASN A 262 -29.31 32.38 17.82
N ALA A 263 -30.18 32.31 18.84
CA ALA A 263 -31.55 31.83 18.74
C ALA A 263 -32.35 32.59 17.65
N MET A 264 -32.28 33.92 17.64
CA MET A 264 -32.99 34.74 16.64
C MET A 264 -32.58 34.43 15.20
N ALA A 265 -31.32 34.08 14.97
CA ALA A 265 -30.83 33.72 13.64
C ALA A 265 -31.03 32.22 13.32
N GLY A 266 -31.22 31.39 14.33
CA GLY A 266 -31.13 29.93 14.24
C GLY A 266 -29.72 29.43 13.93
N HIS A 267 -28.69 30.19 14.32
CA HIS A 267 -27.31 29.98 13.88
C HIS A 267 -26.39 29.48 15.00
N TYR A 268 -25.66 28.39 14.73
CA TYR A 268 -24.77 27.72 15.66
C TYR A 268 -23.30 28.05 15.37
N TYR A 269 -22.53 28.19 16.44
CA TYR A 269 -21.09 28.39 16.41
C TYR A 269 -20.42 27.31 17.25
N LEU A 270 -19.39 26.65 16.71
CA LEU A 270 -18.68 25.58 17.41
C LEU A 270 -17.55 26.15 18.27
N LEU A 271 -17.53 25.86 19.57
CA LEU A 271 -16.41 26.24 20.42
C LEU A 271 -15.20 25.34 20.12
N LYS A 272 -14.02 25.96 20.11
CA LYS A 272 -12.76 25.28 19.82
C LYS A 272 -12.16 24.72 21.12
N THR A 273 -11.42 23.63 20.96
CA THR A 273 -10.46 23.11 21.95
C THR A 273 -9.07 23.13 21.34
N ASP A 274 -8.02 22.96 22.14
CA ASP A 274 -6.65 22.88 21.62
C ASP A 274 -6.50 21.74 20.60
N LYS A 275 -7.16 20.60 20.85
CA LYS A 275 -7.18 19.43 19.94
C LYS A 275 -7.84 19.74 18.59
N THR A 276 -8.97 20.45 18.59
CA THR A 276 -9.76 20.67 17.37
C THR A 276 -9.31 21.92 16.60
N THR A 277 -8.54 22.82 17.22
CA THR A 277 -8.18 24.12 16.65
C THR A 277 -7.57 24.05 15.25
N PRO A 278 -6.60 23.17 14.94
CA PRO A 278 -5.98 23.13 13.60
C PRO A 278 -6.98 22.87 12.47
N LEU A 279 -7.84 21.86 12.61
CA LEU A 279 -8.85 21.52 11.60
C LEU A 279 -9.97 22.57 11.53
N LEU A 280 -10.36 23.15 12.66
CA LEU A 280 -11.38 24.21 12.69
C LEU A 280 -10.87 25.55 12.11
N GLN A 281 -9.57 25.82 12.15
CA GLN A 281 -8.95 26.95 11.45
C GLN A 281 -8.87 26.71 9.94
N GLU A 282 -8.61 25.47 9.52
CA GLU A 282 -8.72 25.08 8.11
C GLU A 282 -10.15 25.27 7.60
N TYR A 283 -11.15 24.76 8.33
CA TYR A 283 -12.57 24.98 8.02
C TYR A 283 -12.89 26.47 7.87
N ALA A 284 -12.44 27.31 8.82
CA ALA A 284 -12.72 28.73 8.80
C ALA A 284 -12.20 29.41 7.53
N ARG A 285 -10.96 29.10 7.12
CA ARG A 285 -10.35 29.64 5.90
C ARG A 285 -11.07 29.17 4.64
N SER A 286 -11.41 27.89 4.57
CA SER A 286 -12.18 27.33 3.46
C SER A 286 -13.55 28.00 3.36
N LEU A 287 -14.29 28.11 4.46
CA LEU A 287 -15.60 28.75 4.46
C LEU A 287 -15.52 30.23 4.08
N GLU A 288 -14.49 30.95 4.51
CA GLU A 288 -14.23 32.32 4.10
C GLU A 288 -14.05 32.43 2.57
N GLN A 289 -13.25 31.53 1.97
CA GLN A 289 -13.11 31.46 0.52
C GLN A 289 -14.44 31.16 -0.18
N TYR A 290 -15.24 30.23 0.34
CA TYR A 290 -16.59 29.96 -0.17
C TYR A 290 -17.49 31.21 -0.13
N MET A 291 -17.37 32.06 0.89
CA MET A 291 -18.15 33.31 0.96
C MET A 291 -17.68 34.33 -0.08
N ILE A 292 -16.37 34.39 -0.34
CA ILE A 292 -15.78 35.25 -1.39
C ILE A 292 -16.25 34.77 -2.77
N ASP A 293 -16.06 33.50 -3.08
CA ASP A 293 -16.44 32.88 -4.36
C ASP A 293 -17.95 33.04 -4.60
N ARG A 294 -18.78 32.80 -3.58
CA ARG A 294 -20.23 33.01 -3.67
C ARG A 294 -20.57 34.47 -3.99
N ALA A 295 -19.89 35.42 -3.37
CA ALA A 295 -20.13 36.84 -3.64
C ALA A 295 -19.73 37.24 -5.07
N VAL A 296 -18.67 36.63 -5.62
CA VAL A 296 -18.26 36.80 -7.03
C VAL A 296 -19.36 36.27 -7.95
N VAL A 297 -19.77 35.00 -7.78
CA VAL A 297 -20.82 34.35 -8.59
C VAL A 297 -22.10 35.18 -8.60
N LEU A 298 -22.55 35.66 -7.44
CA LEU A 298 -23.80 36.41 -7.34
C LEU A 298 -23.76 37.79 -8.02
N ARG A 299 -22.57 38.38 -8.19
CA ARG A 299 -22.36 39.68 -8.87
C ARG A 299 -22.27 39.59 -10.38
N VAL A 300 -22.02 38.40 -10.94
CA VAL A 300 -21.93 38.21 -12.39
C VAL A 300 -23.27 38.56 -13.05
N ILE A 301 -23.20 39.35 -14.12
CA ILE A 301 -24.31 39.64 -15.01
C ILE A 301 -24.15 38.71 -16.22
N GLY A 302 -25.08 37.77 -16.40
CA GLY A 302 -25.00 36.74 -17.43
C GLY A 302 -25.13 35.34 -16.84
N ASP A 303 -24.33 34.40 -17.35
CA ASP A 303 -24.34 33.00 -16.93
C ASP A 303 -23.63 32.83 -15.58
N LYS A 304 -24.42 32.71 -14.51
CA LYS A 304 -23.93 32.52 -13.15
C LYS A 304 -23.55 31.06 -12.87
N ASP A 305 -24.07 30.12 -13.64
CA ASP A 305 -23.75 28.70 -13.51
C ASP A 305 -22.31 28.47 -13.99
N LEU A 306 -21.96 29.02 -15.16
CA LEU A 306 -20.56 29.02 -15.64
C LEU A 306 -19.62 29.73 -14.65
N ALA A 307 -20.03 30.89 -14.13
CA ALA A 307 -19.21 31.61 -13.15
C ALA A 307 -18.96 30.79 -11.88
N ALA A 308 -19.91 29.94 -11.46
CA ALA A 308 -19.74 29.04 -10.31
C ALA A 308 -18.78 27.89 -10.61
N GLU A 309 -18.77 27.37 -11.84
CA GLU A 309 -17.85 26.31 -12.27
C GLU A 309 -16.39 26.75 -12.30
N GLU A 310 -16.14 28.04 -12.59
CA GLU A 310 -14.80 28.64 -12.65
C GLU A 310 -14.17 28.94 -11.27
N GLN A 311 -14.92 28.79 -10.17
CA GLN A 311 -14.41 29.13 -8.83
C GLN A 311 -13.59 28.00 -8.20
N SER A 312 -12.70 28.39 -7.28
CA SER A 312 -11.88 27.45 -6.50
C SER A 312 -12.70 26.57 -5.54
N SER A 313 -13.78 27.12 -4.99
CA SER A 313 -14.67 26.44 -4.06
C SER A 313 -15.59 25.46 -4.81
N LEU A 314 -15.28 24.16 -4.73
CA LEU A 314 -15.91 23.11 -5.55
C LEU A 314 -17.44 23.14 -5.54
N LEU A 315 -18.05 23.40 -4.38
CA LEU A 315 -19.51 23.37 -4.20
C LEU A 315 -20.12 24.77 -4.08
N VAL A 316 -19.50 25.83 -4.62
CA VAL A 316 -19.98 27.21 -4.44
C VAL A 316 -21.41 27.42 -4.95
N GLY A 317 -21.76 26.82 -6.10
CA GLY A 317 -23.11 26.91 -6.66
C GLY A 317 -24.18 26.36 -5.71
N ALA A 318 -23.84 25.31 -4.95
CA ALA A 318 -24.74 24.70 -3.99
C ALA A 318 -25.01 25.57 -2.74
N ILE A 319 -24.15 26.53 -2.42
CA ILE A 319 -24.37 27.43 -1.27
C ILE A 319 -24.97 28.78 -1.67
N CYS A 320 -25.23 28.99 -2.96
CA CYS A 320 -25.99 30.13 -3.44
C CYS A 320 -27.47 30.01 -3.05
N PRO A 321 -28.17 31.11 -2.74
CA PRO A 321 -29.60 31.07 -2.47
C PRO A 321 -30.40 30.60 -3.70
N ASN A 322 -31.47 29.83 -3.48
CA ASN A 322 -32.37 29.39 -4.53
C ASN A 322 -32.87 30.58 -5.38
N GLY A 323 -33.07 30.34 -6.68
CA GLY A 323 -33.55 31.34 -7.63
C GLY A 323 -32.47 32.27 -8.20
N HIS A 324 -31.21 32.16 -7.77
CA HIS A 324 -30.10 32.96 -8.32
C HIS A 324 -29.34 32.26 -9.44
N LEU A 325 -29.36 30.93 -9.48
CA LEU A 325 -28.76 30.08 -10.51
C LEU A 325 -29.85 29.27 -11.23
N SER A 326 -29.49 28.56 -12.30
CA SER A 326 -30.43 27.84 -13.17
C SER A 326 -31.26 26.75 -12.47
N LYS A 327 -30.72 26.13 -11.41
CA LYS A 327 -31.33 25.01 -10.68
C LYS A 327 -31.41 25.26 -9.17
N PRO A 328 -32.25 24.51 -8.44
CA PRO A 328 -32.22 24.49 -6.99
C PRO A 328 -30.83 24.13 -6.45
N SER A 329 -30.46 24.74 -5.32
CA SER A 329 -29.12 24.61 -4.73
C SER A 329 -28.70 23.15 -4.44
N PHE A 330 -29.65 22.27 -4.10
CA PHE A 330 -29.35 20.85 -3.89
C PHE A 330 -29.11 20.10 -5.20
N ASP A 331 -29.82 20.43 -6.27
CA ASP A 331 -29.60 19.80 -7.57
C ASP A 331 -28.23 20.22 -8.14
N LEU A 332 -27.83 21.48 -7.95
CA LEU A 332 -26.47 21.95 -8.28
C LEU A 332 -25.39 21.21 -7.50
N LEU A 333 -25.65 20.86 -6.23
CA LEU A 333 -24.74 20.02 -5.45
C LEU A 333 -24.60 18.63 -6.07
N LEU A 334 -25.72 18.00 -6.46
CA LEU A 334 -25.72 16.67 -7.07
C LEU A 334 -25.01 16.68 -8.43
N ASP A 335 -25.33 17.64 -9.29
CA ASP A 335 -24.72 17.79 -10.61
C ASP A 335 -23.20 17.94 -10.49
N LYS A 336 -22.73 18.78 -9.55
CA LYS A 336 -21.29 18.95 -9.33
C LYS A 336 -20.67 17.65 -8.82
N VAL A 337 -21.27 16.98 -7.84
CA VAL A 337 -20.76 15.70 -7.32
C VAL A 337 -20.69 14.63 -8.41
N ASP A 338 -21.70 14.56 -9.29
CA ASP A 338 -21.71 13.62 -10.41
C ASP A 338 -20.56 13.90 -11.38
N HIS A 339 -20.35 15.17 -11.72
CA HIS A 339 -19.22 15.57 -12.55
C HIS A 339 -17.86 15.23 -11.92
N LEU A 340 -17.68 15.51 -10.61
CA LEU A 340 -16.45 15.15 -9.90
C LEU A 340 -16.20 13.63 -9.97
N LYS A 341 -17.27 12.84 -9.78
CA LYS A 341 -17.20 11.39 -9.78
C LYS A 341 -16.86 10.84 -11.16
N GLU A 342 -17.50 11.36 -12.20
CA GLU A 342 -17.24 10.98 -13.59
C GLU A 342 -15.76 11.15 -13.94
N VAL A 343 -15.19 12.32 -13.63
CA VAL A 343 -13.76 12.60 -13.85
C VAL A 343 -12.84 11.61 -13.12
N VAL A 344 -13.12 11.35 -11.84
CA VAL A 344 -12.30 10.44 -11.03
C VAL A 344 -12.41 8.99 -11.55
N ASP A 345 -13.62 8.55 -11.89
CA ASP A 345 -13.89 7.22 -12.42
C ASP A 345 -13.23 7.03 -13.80
N GLU A 346 -13.30 8.01 -14.69
CA GLU A 346 -12.60 8.02 -15.99
C GLU A 346 -11.08 7.90 -15.82
N HIS A 347 -10.50 8.66 -14.88
CA HIS A 347 -9.07 8.58 -14.60
C HIS A 347 -8.66 7.21 -14.04
N HIS A 348 -9.45 6.65 -13.13
CA HIS A 348 -9.22 5.29 -12.61
C HIS A 348 -9.29 4.24 -13.72
N GLN A 349 -10.26 4.33 -14.62
CA GLN A 349 -10.36 3.44 -15.77
C GLN A 349 -9.14 3.57 -16.70
N ALA A 350 -8.71 4.80 -16.99
CA ALA A 350 -7.51 5.05 -17.80
C ALA A 350 -6.23 4.47 -17.16
N ARG A 351 -6.06 4.61 -15.84
CA ARG A 351 -4.93 4.01 -15.11
C ARG A 351 -4.93 2.49 -15.17
N LEU A 352 -6.10 1.87 -15.00
CA LEU A 352 -6.25 0.41 -15.10
C LEU A 352 -5.88 -0.09 -16.52
N LEU A 353 -6.31 0.62 -17.56
CA LEU A 353 -5.95 0.29 -18.95
C LEU A 353 -4.44 0.41 -19.20
N ILE A 354 -3.82 1.48 -18.71
CA ILE A 354 -2.36 1.68 -18.81
C ILE A 354 -1.60 0.56 -18.07
N GLU A 355 -2.06 0.17 -16.89
CA GLU A 355 -1.44 -0.89 -16.11
C GLU A 355 -1.56 -2.26 -16.80
N GLN A 356 -2.74 -2.59 -17.34
CA GLN A 356 -2.94 -3.79 -18.16
C GLN A 356 -2.03 -3.79 -19.39
N GLN A 357 -1.91 -2.66 -20.08
CA GLN A 357 -1.02 -2.55 -21.24
C GLN A 357 0.45 -2.73 -20.86
N ARG A 358 0.89 -2.18 -19.72
CA ARG A 358 2.25 -2.38 -19.19
C ARG A 358 2.51 -3.86 -18.88
N GLN A 359 1.55 -4.55 -18.28
CA GLN A 359 1.65 -5.98 -18.01
C GLN A 359 1.78 -6.81 -19.30
N LEU A 360 1.01 -6.47 -20.34
CA LEU A 360 1.10 -7.15 -21.64
C LEU A 360 2.45 -6.92 -22.31
N ILE A 361 2.95 -5.68 -22.32
CA ILE A 361 4.28 -5.35 -22.88
C ILE A 361 5.39 -6.11 -22.13
N GLU A 362 5.29 -6.20 -20.81
CA GLU A 362 6.26 -6.93 -20.00
C GLU A 362 6.20 -8.44 -20.27
N GLN A 363 5.01 -9.02 -20.42
CA GLN A 363 4.85 -10.42 -20.81
C GLN A 363 5.41 -10.71 -22.20
N GLU A 364 5.19 -9.82 -23.17
CA GLU A 364 5.73 -9.96 -24.52
C GLU A 364 7.25 -9.88 -24.53
N ARG A 365 7.83 -8.93 -23.77
CA ARG A 365 9.28 -8.82 -23.58
C ARG A 365 9.87 -10.10 -22.99
N GLN A 366 9.21 -10.70 -21.99
CA GLN A 366 9.66 -11.97 -21.41
C GLN A 366 9.61 -13.14 -22.41
N ARG A 367 8.59 -13.20 -23.26
CA ARG A 367 8.50 -14.19 -24.34
C ARG A 367 9.63 -14.03 -25.36
N GLN A 368 9.89 -12.80 -25.80
CA GLN A 368 10.99 -12.52 -26.73
C GLN A 368 12.36 -12.90 -26.15
N LEU A 369 12.60 -12.63 -24.86
CA LEU A 369 13.83 -13.05 -24.20
C LEU A 369 13.98 -14.57 -24.15
N LEU A 370 12.90 -15.30 -23.85
CA LEU A 370 12.89 -16.76 -23.85
C LEU A 370 13.17 -17.32 -25.24
N GLU A 371 12.58 -16.76 -26.29
CA GLU A 371 12.82 -17.15 -27.68
C GLU A 371 14.28 -16.88 -28.09
N GLN A 372 14.84 -15.72 -27.73
CA GLN A 372 16.26 -15.42 -27.97
C GLN A 372 17.19 -16.38 -27.23
N GLU A 373 16.87 -16.76 -26.00
CA GLU A 373 17.65 -17.74 -25.25
C GLU A 373 17.60 -19.13 -25.90
N GLN A 374 16.42 -19.56 -26.36
CA GLN A 374 16.26 -20.81 -27.10
C GLN A 374 17.06 -20.81 -28.40
N GLN A 375 17.04 -19.71 -29.16
CA GLN A 375 17.84 -19.57 -30.37
C GLN A 375 19.34 -19.63 -30.08
N ARG A 376 19.82 -18.97 -29.02
CA ARG A 376 21.23 -19.04 -28.59
C ARG A 376 21.64 -20.48 -28.26
N LYS A 377 20.83 -21.20 -27.50
CA LYS A 377 21.10 -22.62 -27.17
C LYS A 377 21.17 -23.49 -28.42
N LEU A 378 20.28 -23.27 -29.39
CA LEU A 378 20.29 -23.99 -30.66
C LEU A 378 21.59 -23.71 -31.44
N LEU A 379 22.00 -22.44 -31.52
CA LEU A 379 23.23 -22.04 -32.20
C LEU A 379 24.48 -22.62 -31.53
N GLU A 380 24.53 -22.63 -30.20
CA GLU A 380 25.62 -23.26 -29.44
C GLU A 380 25.69 -24.77 -29.71
N GLN A 381 24.55 -25.46 -29.75
CA GLN A 381 24.49 -26.89 -30.10
C GLN A 381 24.96 -27.15 -31.53
N GLU A 382 24.60 -26.30 -32.50
CA GLU A 382 25.05 -26.43 -33.89
C GLU A 382 26.57 -26.20 -34.00
N GLN A 383 27.11 -25.20 -33.30
CA GLN A 383 28.55 -24.95 -33.24
C GLN A 383 29.31 -26.13 -32.63
N GLN A 384 28.80 -26.72 -31.55
CA GLN A 384 29.38 -27.93 -30.96
C GLN A 384 29.38 -29.11 -31.93
N ARG A 385 28.29 -29.34 -32.67
CA ARG A 385 28.23 -30.39 -33.71
C ARG A 385 29.29 -30.17 -34.79
N LYS A 386 29.44 -28.95 -35.30
CA LYS A 386 30.46 -28.63 -36.32
C LYS A 386 31.88 -28.84 -35.79
N LEU A 387 32.15 -28.47 -34.53
CA LEU A 387 33.43 -28.74 -33.87
C LEU A 387 33.69 -30.25 -33.76
N LEU A 388 32.68 -31.03 -33.39
CA LEU A 388 32.78 -32.49 -33.30
C LEU A 388 33.07 -33.13 -34.67
N GLU A 389 32.37 -32.66 -35.72
CA GLU A 389 32.59 -33.10 -37.11
C GLU A 389 34.00 -32.74 -37.60
N GLN A 390 34.47 -31.52 -37.32
CA GLN A 390 35.85 -31.11 -37.64
C GLN A 390 36.89 -31.95 -36.89
N GLU A 391 36.64 -32.28 -35.63
CA GLU A 391 37.52 -33.15 -34.85
C GLU A 391 37.53 -34.58 -35.42
N GLN A 392 36.38 -35.11 -35.83
CA GLN A 392 36.29 -36.40 -36.51
C GLN A 392 37.01 -36.39 -37.86
N GLN A 393 36.86 -35.33 -38.66
CA GLN A 393 37.60 -35.17 -39.91
C GLN A 393 39.11 -35.08 -39.67
N ARG A 394 39.56 -34.34 -38.64
CA ARG A 394 40.97 -34.33 -38.23
C ARG A 394 41.48 -35.72 -37.88
N LYS A 395 40.72 -36.49 -37.09
CA LYS A 395 41.09 -37.86 -36.73
C LYS A 395 41.14 -38.80 -37.93
N LEU A 396 40.22 -38.65 -38.89
CA LEU A 396 40.26 -39.39 -40.15
C LEU A 396 41.47 -39.00 -40.99
N LEU A 397 41.79 -37.71 -41.09
CA LEU A 397 42.97 -37.22 -41.79
C LEU A 397 44.27 -37.69 -41.12
N GLU A 398 44.33 -37.69 -39.78
CA GLU A 398 45.42 -38.25 -38.99
C GLU A 398 45.55 -39.76 -39.21
N GLN A 399 44.44 -40.52 -39.24
CA GLN A 399 44.45 -41.94 -39.57
C GLN A 399 44.89 -42.21 -41.01
N GLU A 400 44.52 -41.36 -41.95
CA GLU A 400 44.92 -41.47 -43.36
C GLU A 400 46.40 -41.09 -43.54
N GLN A 401 46.87 -40.05 -42.85
CA GLN A 401 48.30 -39.72 -42.74
C GLN A 401 49.07 -40.85 -42.06
N GLN A 402 48.53 -41.50 -41.04
CA GLN A 402 49.13 -42.66 -40.38
C GLN A 402 49.21 -43.86 -41.35
N ARG A 403 48.17 -44.12 -42.15
CA ARG A 403 48.19 -45.16 -43.21
C ARG A 403 49.16 -44.82 -44.35
N GLN A 404 49.43 -43.55 -44.60
CA GLN A 404 50.48 -43.11 -45.53
C GLN A 404 51.89 -43.20 -44.92
N LEU A 405 52.03 -42.94 -43.61
CA LEU A 405 53.26 -43.14 -42.85
C LEU A 405 53.64 -44.62 -42.74
N ASP A 406 52.66 -45.53 -42.65
CA ASP A 406 52.86 -46.98 -42.59
C ASP A 406 53.45 -47.58 -43.88
N LYS A 407 53.59 -46.79 -44.97
CA LYS A 407 54.28 -47.20 -46.21
C LYS A 407 55.70 -46.64 -46.36
N GLN A 408 56.21 -45.86 -45.40
CA GLN A 408 57.60 -45.40 -45.39
C GLN A 408 58.25 -45.63 -44.03
N THR A 409 58.90 -46.80 -43.94
CA THR A 409 60.16 -47.10 -43.24
C THR A 409 60.40 -46.55 -41.82
N ILE A 410 60.75 -47.49 -40.91
CA ILE A 410 61.91 -47.51 -39.99
C ILE A 410 61.50 -47.95 -38.58
N LYS A 411 62.07 -49.09 -38.17
CA LYS A 411 62.09 -49.59 -36.79
C LYS A 411 62.64 -48.52 -35.84
N GLN A 412 61.86 -48.13 -34.85
CA GLN A 412 62.34 -47.44 -33.65
C GLN A 412 62.04 -48.28 -32.40
N PRO A 413 62.85 -48.10 -31.34
CA PRO A 413 63.10 -49.12 -30.33
C PRO A 413 61.97 -49.19 -29.30
N LYS A 414 61.81 -50.36 -28.68
CA LYS A 414 60.97 -50.52 -27.49
C LYS A 414 61.48 -49.58 -26.39
N VAL A 415 60.73 -48.51 -26.15
CA VAL A 415 60.82 -47.67 -24.95
C VAL A 415 60.68 -48.59 -23.74
N SER A 416 61.56 -48.43 -22.75
CA SER A 416 61.50 -49.27 -21.53
C SER A 416 60.30 -48.86 -20.67
N ALA A 417 59.71 -49.79 -19.91
CA ALA A 417 58.60 -49.47 -19.00
C ALA A 417 58.95 -48.37 -17.98
N ALA A 418 60.24 -48.22 -17.64
CA ALA A 418 60.75 -47.14 -16.80
C ALA A 418 60.66 -45.77 -17.48
N GLU A 419 60.97 -45.70 -18.78
CA GLU A 419 60.86 -44.48 -19.58
C GLU A 419 59.41 -44.11 -19.85
N GLU A 420 58.52 -45.09 -20.08
CA GLU A 420 57.07 -44.85 -20.17
C GLU A 420 56.52 -44.25 -18.88
N ASN A 421 56.89 -44.82 -17.73
CA ASN A 421 56.42 -44.34 -16.44
C ASN A 421 56.97 -42.93 -16.13
N PHE A 422 58.24 -42.66 -16.46
CA PHE A 422 58.82 -41.31 -16.36
C PHE A 422 58.07 -40.29 -17.23
N ASN A 423 57.76 -40.65 -18.47
CA ASN A 423 57.02 -39.79 -19.39
C ASN A 423 55.58 -39.52 -18.92
N GLU A 424 54.94 -40.48 -18.25
CA GLU A 424 53.62 -40.27 -17.64
C GLU A 424 53.68 -39.25 -16.50
N HIS A 425 54.73 -39.28 -15.67
CA HIS A 425 54.93 -38.27 -14.62
C HIS A 425 55.16 -36.87 -15.20
N LEU A 426 55.91 -36.76 -16.32
CA LEU A 426 56.04 -35.50 -17.05
C LEU A 426 54.69 -35.02 -17.62
N ARG A 427 53.86 -35.94 -18.13
CA ARG A 427 52.51 -35.62 -18.62
C ARG A 427 51.63 -35.06 -17.50
N LEU A 428 51.65 -35.68 -16.31
CA LEU A 428 50.90 -35.19 -15.14
C LEU A 428 51.39 -33.82 -14.67
N LEU A 429 52.70 -33.58 -14.70
CA LEU A 429 53.28 -32.26 -14.41
C LEU A 429 52.81 -31.22 -15.44
N ASN A 430 52.73 -31.57 -16.72
CA ASN A 430 52.22 -30.69 -17.75
C ASN A 430 50.73 -30.34 -17.55
N VAL A 431 49.89 -31.30 -17.14
CA VAL A 431 48.49 -31.04 -16.76
C VAL A 431 48.39 -30.04 -15.60
N LYS A 432 49.25 -30.18 -14.58
CA LYS A 432 49.33 -29.23 -13.46
C LYS A 432 49.78 -27.83 -13.92
N ILE A 433 50.69 -27.73 -14.88
CA ILE A 433 51.09 -26.45 -15.51
C ILE A 433 49.90 -25.82 -16.23
N THR A 434 49.12 -26.58 -16.99
CA THR A 434 47.90 -26.07 -17.63
C THR A 434 46.88 -25.56 -16.61
N ASN A 435 46.72 -26.23 -15.47
CA ASN A 435 45.84 -25.75 -14.39
C ASN A 435 46.27 -24.38 -13.84
N LEU A 436 47.59 -24.14 -13.67
CA LEU A 436 48.10 -22.82 -13.28
C LEU A 436 47.77 -21.76 -14.33
N GLN A 437 47.90 -22.08 -15.63
CA GLN A 437 47.54 -21.16 -16.72
C GLN A 437 46.04 -20.81 -16.70
N THR A 438 45.16 -21.79 -16.51
CA THR A 438 43.72 -21.55 -16.43
C THR A 438 43.38 -20.64 -15.25
N ARG A 439 43.96 -20.90 -14.07
CA ARG A 439 43.75 -20.08 -12.88
C ARG A 439 44.29 -18.66 -13.07
N LYS A 440 45.41 -18.49 -13.76
CA LYS A 440 45.96 -17.17 -14.11
C LYS A 440 45.00 -16.40 -15.02
N ASN A 441 44.50 -17.02 -16.09
CA ASN A 441 43.56 -16.39 -17.02
C ASN A 441 42.26 -15.94 -16.29
N ILE A 442 41.80 -16.72 -15.29
CA ILE A 442 40.66 -16.34 -14.44
C ILE A 442 41.01 -15.13 -13.56
N ALA A 443 42.18 -15.10 -12.94
CA ALA A 443 42.63 -13.96 -12.14
C ALA A 443 42.75 -12.67 -12.98
N GLU A 444 43.24 -12.76 -14.22
CA GLU A 444 43.31 -11.62 -15.16
C GLU A 444 41.93 -11.08 -15.54
N ARG A 445 40.96 -11.97 -15.82
CA ARG A 445 39.56 -11.56 -16.09
C ARG A 445 38.90 -10.89 -14.89
N ASN A 446 39.29 -11.29 -13.68
CA ASN A 446 38.78 -10.71 -12.43
C ASN A 446 39.58 -9.47 -11.98
N HIS A 447 40.54 -8.99 -12.78
CA HIS A 447 41.43 -7.87 -12.47
C HIS A 447 42.24 -8.03 -11.17
N ASP A 448 42.48 -9.26 -10.72
CA ASP A 448 43.33 -9.57 -9.55
C ASP A 448 44.80 -9.69 -9.98
N THR A 449 45.46 -8.53 -10.06
CA THR A 449 46.85 -8.40 -10.51
C THR A 449 47.84 -9.18 -9.63
N LYS A 450 47.65 -9.15 -8.30
CA LYS A 450 48.50 -9.86 -7.34
C LYS A 450 48.39 -11.37 -7.47
N ALA A 451 47.18 -11.90 -7.67
CA ALA A 451 47.00 -13.34 -7.89
C ALA A 451 47.56 -13.77 -9.25
N SER A 452 47.38 -12.96 -10.30
CA SER A 452 47.93 -13.25 -11.64
C SER A 452 49.46 -13.31 -11.63
N GLU A 453 50.13 -12.36 -10.98
CA GLU A 453 51.59 -12.32 -10.85
C GLU A 453 52.15 -13.55 -10.11
N ARG A 454 51.54 -13.93 -8.98
CA ARG A 454 51.93 -15.13 -8.23
C ARG A 454 51.74 -16.41 -9.05
N LEU A 455 50.62 -16.54 -9.75
CA LEU A 455 50.35 -17.69 -10.62
C LEU A 455 51.31 -17.77 -11.81
N GLU A 456 51.74 -16.63 -12.35
CA GLU A 456 52.76 -16.59 -13.41
C GLU A 456 54.13 -17.04 -12.91
N LEU A 457 54.54 -16.64 -11.70
CA LEU A 457 55.79 -17.11 -11.08
C LEU A 457 55.78 -18.63 -10.88
N ALA A 458 54.71 -19.18 -10.32
CA ALA A 458 54.58 -20.63 -10.17
C ALA A 458 54.53 -21.36 -11.51
N ARG A 459 53.84 -20.82 -12.51
CA ARG A 459 53.80 -21.43 -13.85
C ARG A 459 55.20 -21.48 -14.47
N LYS A 460 55.98 -20.41 -14.35
CA LYS A 460 57.37 -20.37 -14.83
C LYS A 460 58.24 -21.40 -14.10
N ALA A 461 58.13 -21.50 -12.77
CA ALA A 461 58.86 -22.49 -11.98
C ALA A 461 58.50 -23.94 -12.37
N ALA A 462 57.22 -24.25 -12.53
CA ALA A 462 56.76 -25.57 -12.95
C ALA A 462 57.18 -25.92 -14.39
N PHE A 463 57.15 -24.95 -15.32
CA PHE A 463 57.61 -25.15 -16.69
C PHE A 463 59.13 -25.39 -16.76
N ALA A 464 59.92 -24.65 -15.96
CA ALA A 464 61.35 -24.90 -15.83
C ALA A 464 61.62 -26.31 -15.27
N LEU A 465 60.91 -26.72 -14.23
CA LEU A 465 61.00 -28.06 -13.67
C LEU A 465 60.68 -29.14 -14.73
N HIS A 466 59.59 -29.00 -15.48
CA HIS A 466 59.23 -29.96 -16.53
C HIS A 466 60.30 -30.06 -17.62
N ARG A 467 60.77 -28.91 -18.12
CA ARG A 467 61.83 -28.85 -19.15
C ARG A 467 63.11 -29.53 -18.66
N ASP A 468 63.53 -29.21 -17.44
CA ASP A 468 64.81 -29.68 -16.91
C ASP A 468 64.74 -31.17 -16.54
N LEU A 469 63.62 -31.64 -15.95
CA LEU A 469 63.39 -33.06 -15.75
C LEU A 469 63.40 -33.83 -17.07
N LYS A 470 62.68 -33.35 -18.09
CA LYS A 470 62.67 -33.98 -19.42
C LYS A 470 64.08 -34.14 -19.98
N ARG A 471 64.90 -33.08 -19.90
CA ARG A 471 66.30 -33.11 -20.35
C ARG A 471 67.11 -34.15 -19.57
N GLU A 472 66.98 -34.21 -18.24
CA GLU A 472 67.70 -35.20 -17.44
C GLU A 472 67.25 -36.64 -17.76
N GLY A 473 65.96 -36.84 -18.02
CA GLY A 473 65.40 -38.11 -18.48
C GLY A 473 66.01 -38.54 -19.81
N GLU A 474 66.04 -37.65 -20.80
CA GLU A 474 66.67 -37.91 -22.10
C GLU A 474 68.15 -38.31 -21.95
N ILE A 475 68.91 -37.64 -21.06
CA ILE A 475 70.32 -37.99 -20.80
C ILE A 475 70.43 -39.41 -20.22
N TYR A 476 69.57 -39.76 -19.27
CA TYR A 476 69.60 -41.06 -18.61
C TYR A 476 69.14 -42.21 -19.53
N PHE A 477 67.97 -42.09 -20.15
CA PHE A 477 67.38 -43.17 -20.94
C PHE A 477 68.15 -43.44 -22.24
N ASN A 478 68.89 -42.47 -22.76
CA ASN A 478 69.82 -42.69 -23.88
C ASN A 478 71.06 -43.52 -23.49
N GLN A 479 71.49 -43.50 -22.22
CA GLN A 479 72.67 -44.24 -21.72
C GLN A 479 72.45 -44.72 -20.26
N PRO A 480 71.62 -45.76 -20.03
CA PRO A 480 71.24 -46.19 -18.68
C PRO A 480 72.39 -46.97 -18.02
N THR A 481 73.30 -46.25 -17.37
CA THR A 481 74.37 -46.82 -16.53
C THR A 481 74.12 -46.52 -15.06
N PRO A 482 74.66 -47.32 -14.11
CA PRO A 482 74.53 -47.02 -12.67
C PRO A 482 75.04 -45.63 -12.28
N ALA A 483 76.12 -45.17 -12.92
CA ALA A 483 76.66 -43.83 -12.72
C ALA A 483 75.70 -42.75 -13.23
N ASN A 484 75.12 -42.94 -14.42
CA ASN A 484 74.13 -42.01 -14.99
C ASN A 484 72.83 -42.01 -14.21
N TYR A 485 72.40 -43.13 -13.62
CA TYR A 485 71.23 -43.19 -12.75
C TYR A 485 71.45 -42.39 -11.46
N ARG A 486 72.60 -42.58 -10.77
CA ARG A 486 72.93 -41.79 -9.57
C ARG A 486 72.92 -40.28 -9.89
N ALA A 487 73.50 -39.93 -11.03
CA ALA A 487 73.57 -38.55 -11.48
C ALA A 487 72.18 -37.99 -11.84
N PHE A 488 71.35 -38.79 -12.53
CA PHE A 488 69.95 -38.47 -12.85
C PHE A 488 69.12 -38.25 -11.58
N LYS A 489 69.17 -39.18 -10.63
CA LYS A 489 68.46 -39.10 -9.36
C LYS A 489 68.82 -37.83 -8.59
N ILE A 490 70.11 -37.59 -8.34
CA ILE A 490 70.59 -36.41 -7.60
C ILE A 490 70.14 -35.12 -8.28
N ARG A 491 70.21 -35.05 -9.62
CA ARG A 491 69.78 -33.86 -10.37
C ARG A 491 68.27 -33.67 -10.35
N CYS A 492 67.48 -34.73 -10.50
CA CYS A 492 66.02 -34.66 -10.40
C CYS A 492 65.57 -34.22 -9.00
N GLU A 493 66.17 -34.76 -7.94
CA GLU A 493 65.91 -34.36 -6.55
C GLU A 493 66.25 -32.88 -6.33
N GLY A 494 67.42 -32.44 -6.80
CA GLY A 494 67.82 -31.03 -6.74
C GLY A 494 66.88 -30.09 -7.51
N LEU A 495 66.42 -30.51 -8.70
CA LEU A 495 65.46 -29.75 -9.51
C LEU A 495 64.10 -29.64 -8.82
N ILE A 496 63.58 -30.74 -8.26
CA ILE A 496 62.33 -30.75 -7.50
C ILE A 496 62.46 -29.85 -6.26
N GLN A 497 63.54 -29.99 -5.51
CA GLN A 497 63.77 -29.20 -4.29
C GLN A 497 63.87 -27.70 -4.61
N THR A 498 64.51 -27.33 -5.72
CA THR A 498 64.56 -25.94 -6.19
C THR A 498 63.17 -25.40 -6.54
N ALA A 499 62.34 -26.21 -7.22
CA ALA A 499 61.01 -25.80 -7.63
C ALA A 499 60.01 -25.69 -6.46
N ARG A 500 60.20 -26.47 -5.38
CA ARG A 500 59.37 -26.43 -4.17
C ARG A 500 59.30 -25.04 -3.55
N GLY A 501 60.41 -24.29 -3.55
CA GLY A 501 60.46 -22.94 -2.99
C GLY A 501 59.45 -21.95 -3.59
N VAL A 502 58.96 -22.20 -4.80
CA VAL A 502 57.92 -21.38 -5.45
C VAL A 502 56.57 -22.11 -5.48
N LEU A 503 56.59 -23.42 -5.71
CA LEU A 503 55.37 -24.19 -5.97
C LEU A 503 54.61 -24.57 -4.70
N ASP A 504 55.28 -24.70 -3.55
CA ASP A 504 54.64 -25.06 -2.27
C ASP A 504 53.64 -23.99 -1.78
N GLU A 505 53.76 -22.75 -2.27
CA GLU A 505 52.80 -21.68 -1.97
C GLU A 505 51.42 -21.90 -2.64
N HIS A 506 51.31 -22.87 -3.57
CA HIS A 506 50.09 -23.13 -4.32
C HIS A 506 49.41 -24.44 -3.87
N ARG A 507 48.12 -24.36 -3.52
CA ARG A 507 47.31 -25.50 -3.05
C ARG A 507 47.49 -26.75 -3.93
N GLY A 508 47.89 -27.86 -3.30
CA GLY A 508 48.00 -29.18 -3.94
C GLY A 508 49.26 -29.41 -4.77
N TRP A 509 50.28 -28.54 -4.66
CA TRP A 509 51.59 -28.74 -5.30
C TRP A 509 52.59 -29.48 -4.42
N SER A 510 52.59 -29.29 -3.09
CA SER A 510 53.50 -30.01 -2.20
C SER A 510 53.31 -31.52 -2.26
N GLU A 511 52.05 -31.98 -2.19
CA GLU A 511 51.70 -33.40 -2.33
C GLU A 511 52.08 -33.94 -3.72
N PHE A 512 51.86 -33.14 -4.77
CA PHE A 512 52.21 -33.52 -6.13
C PHE A 512 53.73 -33.67 -6.32
N LEU A 513 54.53 -32.75 -5.79
CA LEU A 513 55.99 -32.78 -5.91
C LEU A 513 56.62 -33.91 -5.09
N ILE A 514 56.04 -34.26 -3.94
CA ILE A 514 56.44 -35.44 -3.16
C ILE A 514 56.19 -36.72 -3.98
N ASN A 515 54.99 -36.86 -4.56
CA ASN A 515 54.64 -38.02 -5.38
C ASN A 515 55.48 -38.09 -6.67
N LEU A 516 55.79 -36.95 -7.27
CA LEU A 516 56.71 -36.86 -8.41
C LEU A 516 58.12 -37.33 -8.01
N GLY A 517 58.65 -36.86 -6.88
CA GLY A 517 59.95 -37.30 -6.36
C GLY A 517 60.02 -38.81 -6.10
N LEU A 518 58.97 -39.38 -5.48
CA LEU A 518 58.85 -40.82 -5.26
C LEU A 518 58.77 -41.61 -6.57
N GLY A 519 58.02 -41.11 -7.55
CA GLY A 519 57.93 -41.71 -8.90
C GLY A 519 59.28 -41.72 -9.62
N LEU A 520 60.07 -40.65 -9.51
CA LEU A 520 61.40 -40.56 -10.10
C LEU A 520 62.43 -41.44 -9.38
N ALA A 521 62.36 -41.55 -8.05
CA ALA A 521 63.26 -42.40 -7.27
C ALA A 521 63.03 -43.90 -7.57
N THR A 522 61.78 -44.30 -7.80
CA THR A 522 61.39 -45.70 -8.08
C THR A 522 61.56 -46.11 -9.54
N ALA A 523 61.63 -45.17 -10.48
CA ALA A 523 61.77 -45.44 -11.92
C ALA A 523 63.12 -46.06 -12.34
N GLY A 524 64.07 -46.32 -11.43
CA GLY A 524 65.42 -46.80 -11.80
C GLY A 524 66.05 -47.90 -10.93
N ILE A 525 65.27 -48.67 -10.17
CA ILE A 525 65.74 -49.95 -9.60
C ILE A 525 64.73 -51.04 -9.93
N GLY A 526 65.09 -51.89 -10.89
CA GLY A 526 64.37 -53.14 -11.13
C GLY A 526 64.73 -54.16 -10.06
N LEU A 527 63.75 -54.55 -9.25
CA LEU A 527 63.46 -55.96 -8.96
C LEU A 527 62.08 -56.10 -8.31
N VAL A 528 61.27 -56.90 -9.00
CA VAL A 528 59.99 -57.49 -8.61
C VAL A 528 60.10 -58.12 -7.21
N ILE A 529 59.15 -57.84 -6.31
CA ILE A 529 58.42 -58.81 -5.44
C ILE A 529 57.53 -58.02 -4.45
N LYS A 530 56.20 -58.15 -4.63
CA LYS A 530 55.04 -57.98 -3.69
C LYS A 530 53.78 -57.29 -4.25
N GLY A 531 53.66 -57.12 -5.57
CA GLY A 531 52.46 -56.48 -6.17
C GLY A 531 51.49 -57.37 -6.95
N ILE A 532 51.83 -58.65 -7.25
CA ILE A 532 51.01 -59.52 -8.13
C ILE A 532 49.74 -60.08 -7.44
N ILE A 533 49.55 -59.87 -6.14
CA ILE A 533 48.39 -60.44 -5.42
C ILE A 533 47.23 -59.45 -5.23
N ASN A 534 47.40 -58.15 -5.48
CA ASN A 534 46.32 -57.17 -5.24
C ASN A 534 45.65 -56.60 -6.51
N LEU A 535 46.00 -57.11 -7.69
CA LEU A 535 45.39 -56.77 -8.99
C LEU A 535 44.02 -57.45 -9.22
N ALA A 536 43.40 -57.98 -8.16
CA ALA A 536 42.12 -58.67 -8.24
C ALA A 536 40.94 -57.87 -7.67
N ASN A 537 41.10 -56.60 -7.26
CA ASN A 537 40.03 -55.86 -6.56
C ASN A 537 39.91 -54.36 -6.90
N ASP A 538 40.14 -53.97 -8.16
CA ASP A 538 39.64 -52.72 -8.80
C ASP A 538 39.55 -51.48 -7.87
N ARG A 539 40.68 -51.08 -7.28
CA ARG A 539 40.83 -49.78 -6.63
C ARG A 539 42.09 -49.09 -7.11
N ALA A 540 41.92 -47.85 -7.57
CA ALA A 540 42.98 -46.97 -8.01
C ALA A 540 44.07 -46.85 -6.92
N PHE A 541 45.33 -47.05 -7.34
CA PHE A 541 46.54 -47.18 -6.52
C PHE A 541 46.90 -45.93 -5.69
N PHE A 542 46.06 -44.89 -5.66
CA PHE A 542 46.38 -43.60 -5.06
C PHE A 542 45.31 -43.13 -4.09
N PHE A 543 45.27 -43.77 -2.92
CA PHE A 543 44.81 -43.15 -1.68
C PHE A 543 45.69 -43.65 -0.53
N VAL A 544 46.83 -42.99 -0.30
CA VAL A 544 47.44 -42.98 1.03
C VAL A 544 47.08 -41.65 1.65
N HIS A 545 46.09 -41.65 2.55
CA HIS A 545 45.75 -40.49 3.35
C HIS A 545 46.88 -40.15 4.35
N LYS A 546 47.16 -38.85 4.48
CA LYS A 546 47.68 -38.10 5.65
C LYS A 546 48.38 -38.90 6.76
N THR A 547 49.70 -38.74 6.92
CA THR A 547 50.41 -38.20 8.13
C THR A 547 51.94 -38.35 8.00
N ASP A 548 52.69 -37.37 8.54
CA ASP A 548 54.15 -37.27 8.78
C ASP A 548 55.12 -37.69 7.67
N SER A 549 55.19 -36.85 6.64
CA SER A 549 56.07 -36.95 5.47
C SER A 549 57.58 -37.01 5.76
N SER A 550 58.05 -36.57 6.94
CA SER A 550 59.48 -36.60 7.27
C SER A 550 59.98 -38.01 7.64
N LYS A 551 59.21 -38.77 8.43
CA LYS A 551 59.60 -40.12 8.86
C LYS A 551 59.64 -41.14 7.72
N GLN A 552 58.74 -41.00 6.75
CA GLN A 552 58.71 -41.89 5.57
C GLN A 552 59.84 -41.60 4.59
N ILE A 553 60.30 -40.35 4.49
CA ILE A 553 61.49 -40.02 3.69
C ILE A 553 62.75 -40.56 4.37
N ASP A 554 62.87 -40.42 5.69
CA ASP A 554 63.99 -40.98 6.45
C ASP A 554 64.04 -42.52 6.38
N GLU A 555 62.89 -43.21 6.41
CA GLU A 555 62.81 -44.67 6.25
C GLU A 555 63.14 -45.12 4.82
N ILE A 556 62.69 -44.38 3.80
CA ILE A 556 63.03 -44.65 2.39
C ILE A 556 64.51 -44.34 2.11
N GLU A 557 65.07 -43.27 2.68
CA GLU A 557 66.48 -42.93 2.57
C GLU A 557 67.37 -43.96 3.28
N LYS A 558 66.91 -44.49 4.42
CA LYS A 558 67.57 -45.59 5.15
C LYS A 558 67.51 -46.90 4.37
N ASP A 559 66.41 -47.22 3.71
CA ASP A 559 66.27 -48.41 2.88
C ASP A 559 67.06 -48.30 1.56
N ILE A 560 67.16 -47.11 0.99
CA ILE A 560 68.01 -46.82 -0.18
C ILE A 560 69.50 -46.93 0.17
N ASN A 561 69.92 -46.43 1.34
CA ASN A 561 71.31 -46.53 1.79
C ASN A 561 71.68 -47.98 2.20
N ASN A 562 70.74 -48.74 2.76
CA ASN A 562 70.92 -50.17 3.08
C ASN A 562 70.88 -51.09 1.85
N ALA A 563 70.31 -50.62 0.72
CA ALA A 563 70.28 -51.33 -0.55
C ALA A 563 71.47 -50.99 -1.49
N SER A 564 72.50 -50.30 -0.99
CA SER A 564 73.77 -50.18 -1.72
C SER A 564 74.40 -51.58 -1.90
N PRO A 565 74.73 -52.02 -3.13
CA PRO A 565 75.48 -53.25 -3.31
C PRO A 565 76.86 -53.14 -2.65
N SER A 566 77.34 -54.23 -2.06
CA SER A 566 78.76 -54.40 -1.74
C SER A 566 79.52 -54.48 -3.08
N ALA A 567 80.54 -53.61 -3.23
CA ALA A 567 81.60 -53.54 -4.27
C ALA A 567 81.25 -54.06 -5.68
#